data_AF-A0A132B444-F1
#
_entry.id   AF-A0A132B444-F1
#
_cell.length_a   1.000
_cell.length_b   1.000
_cell.length_c   1.000
_cell.angle_alpha   90.00
_cell.angle_beta   90.00
_cell.angle_gamma   90.00
#
_symmetry.space_group_name_H-M   'P 1'
#
loop_
_entity.id
_entity.type
_entity.pdbx_description
1 polymer ?
#
loop_
_entity_poly.entity_id
_entity_poly.type
_entity_poly.pdbx_seq_one_letter_code
_entity_poly.pdbx_strand_id
1 'polypeptide(L)'
;MHSGGARNASGFDKDEYPLETSQVPVSPYTMDPVVAASAIDSLSVSHEDPLETIKDLKRQLANTKRAKIIAAKLLTESVAKAENMERKLEKLKSIVEEQKVFAKRLEGWKDAYKAMEKTRDDFDEESNGLVLQHNELVIEYDKLVQEKGTAVEKCNPSLNTGARDEMEVEAQGGFEDAVSQIKSLSEKLNTLALEKAGLERAMDSFRVTREQENRAIEQNVGRATATYDQVVRNNGALEQQLSLTMATNQEFTAAGTALEQEMNALLQAKHTLEQDNCNLHQEKAILEQILATIKTTIQQLIADKKILEMDMEAVKAAKVELTTEKAAVEEELTVAKVAIEGLATDKAAIEEALRVAILNNDKITTEKTGIEAEVKKLEAEKEVLKGERSGLEEKLATSEAACVQLSTEKMEAEKYLERMVAILNAITGSEK
;
A
#
# COMPACT_ATOMS: atom_id res chain seq x y z
N MET A 1 19.97 40.87 -39.33
CA MET A 1 20.95 40.50 -40.36
C MET A 1 20.77 39.01 -40.67
N HIS A 2 20.52 38.71 -41.95
CA HIS A 2 20.73 37.43 -42.66
C HIS A 2 19.87 36.22 -42.21
N SER A 3 18.73 35.98 -42.88
CA SER A 3 18.54 35.19 -44.13
C SER A 3 18.35 33.70 -43.81
N GLY A 4 17.28 33.01 -44.19
CA GLY A 4 16.59 33.00 -45.47
C GLY A 4 16.66 31.56 -46.00
N GLY A 5 15.54 30.96 -46.42
CA GLY A 5 15.56 29.60 -46.95
C GLY A 5 14.18 29.01 -47.21
N ALA A 6 13.62 29.35 -48.36
CA ALA A 6 12.40 28.78 -48.94
C ALA A 6 12.54 27.29 -49.27
N ARG A 7 11.40 26.56 -49.31
CA ARG A 7 11.14 25.51 -50.30
C ARG A 7 9.64 25.21 -50.42
N ASN A 8 9.14 25.47 -51.63
CA ASN A 8 7.89 24.94 -52.17
C ASN A 8 8.02 23.42 -52.37
N ALA A 9 6.92 22.67 -52.17
CA ALA A 9 6.64 21.45 -52.93
C ALA A 9 5.13 21.16 -52.89
N SER A 10 4.51 21.38 -54.04
CA SER A 10 3.22 20.85 -54.49
C SER A 10 3.23 19.32 -54.54
N GLY A 11 2.10 18.71 -54.20
CA GLY A 11 1.86 17.27 -54.40
C GLY A 11 0.42 16.90 -54.03
N PHE A 12 -0.54 17.32 -54.84
CA PHE A 12 -1.89 16.77 -54.83
C PHE A 12 -1.90 15.63 -55.84
N ASP A 13 -1.81 14.39 -55.36
CA ASP A 13 -2.16 13.21 -56.14
C ASP A 13 -3.54 12.71 -55.72
N LYS A 14 -4.35 12.52 -56.76
CA LYS A 14 -5.64 11.84 -56.78
C LYS A 14 -5.36 10.35 -56.76
N ASP A 15 -6.08 9.59 -55.95
CA ASP A 15 -6.38 8.16 -56.17
C ASP A 15 -7.71 7.90 -55.44
N GLU A 16 -8.83 7.79 -56.16
CA GLU A 16 -9.36 6.54 -56.72
C GLU A 16 -9.82 5.55 -55.63
N TYR A 17 -11.15 5.52 -55.45
CA TYR A 17 -11.86 4.40 -54.83
C TYR A 17 -11.70 3.14 -55.68
N PRO A 18 -11.70 1.96 -55.05
CA PRO A 18 -12.53 0.89 -55.57
C PRO A 18 -13.44 0.25 -54.52
N LEU A 19 -14.70 0.12 -54.92
CA LEU A 19 -15.66 -0.87 -54.45
C LEU A 19 -15.22 -2.26 -54.95
N GLU A 20 -15.13 -3.26 -54.09
CA GLU A 20 -15.27 -4.70 -54.43
C GLU A 20 -15.74 -5.46 -53.18
N THR A 21 -17.01 -5.83 -53.11
CA THR A 21 -17.59 -7.16 -53.40
C THR A 21 -17.22 -8.28 -52.43
N SER A 22 -18.21 -8.62 -51.59
CA SER A 22 -18.68 -9.98 -51.26
C SER A 22 -17.89 -11.15 -51.84
N GLN A 23 -17.34 -11.99 -50.95
CA GLN A 23 -17.38 -13.45 -51.11
C GLN A 23 -17.17 -14.18 -49.77
N VAL A 24 -18.15 -15.01 -49.43
CA VAL A 24 -18.06 -16.12 -48.46
C VAL A 24 -17.25 -17.24 -49.12
N PRO A 25 -16.47 -18.02 -48.36
CA PRO A 25 -16.81 -19.45 -48.29
C PRO A 25 -16.71 -20.07 -46.88
N VAL A 26 -17.58 -21.06 -46.73
CA VAL A 26 -17.71 -22.11 -45.70
C VAL A 26 -16.40 -22.92 -45.63
N SER A 27 -15.89 -23.37 -44.47
CA SER A 27 -16.09 -24.73 -43.94
C SER A 27 -15.24 -24.99 -42.67
N PRO A 28 -15.61 -25.96 -41.80
CA PRO A 28 -15.15 -26.10 -40.43
C PRO A 28 -14.03 -27.14 -40.26
N TYR A 29 -13.12 -26.90 -39.32
CA TYR A 29 -12.27 -27.94 -38.76
C TYR A 29 -12.29 -27.89 -37.23
N THR A 30 -12.85 -28.97 -36.71
CA THR A 30 -12.65 -29.63 -35.41
C THR A 30 -11.41 -29.22 -34.63
N MET A 31 -11.61 -28.80 -33.37
CA MET A 31 -10.61 -28.83 -32.31
C MET A 31 -11.15 -29.64 -31.13
N ASP A 32 -10.36 -30.61 -30.71
CA ASP A 32 -10.58 -31.59 -29.65
C ASP A 32 -10.82 -30.97 -28.26
N PRO A 33 -11.59 -31.64 -27.37
CA PRO A 33 -11.83 -31.22 -26.01
C PRO A 33 -10.88 -31.93 -25.03
N VAL A 34 -9.58 -31.60 -25.00
CA VAL A 34 -8.68 -32.13 -23.96
C VAL A 34 -7.61 -31.12 -23.56
N VAL A 35 -8.01 -30.01 -22.92
CA VAL A 35 -7.21 -29.34 -21.86
C VAL A 35 -8.18 -28.61 -20.92
N ALA A 36 -8.95 -29.38 -20.15
CA ALA A 36 -9.80 -28.87 -19.08
C ALA A 36 -9.42 -29.53 -17.76
N ALA A 37 -8.15 -29.43 -17.36
CA ALA A 37 -7.66 -29.92 -16.07
C ALA A 37 -6.29 -29.31 -15.72
N SER A 38 -6.18 -27.98 -15.59
CA SER A 38 -5.00 -27.33 -14.96
C SER A 38 -5.22 -25.84 -14.64
N ALA A 39 -6.42 -25.44 -14.21
CA ALA A 39 -6.68 -24.05 -13.81
C ALA A 39 -7.65 -23.95 -12.62
N ILE A 40 -7.47 -24.82 -11.63
CA ILE A 40 -8.17 -24.74 -10.34
C ILE A 40 -7.10 -24.71 -9.26
N ASP A 41 -6.39 -23.59 -9.15
CA ASP A 41 -5.65 -23.21 -7.93
C ASP A 41 -5.05 -21.81 -8.10
N SER A 42 -5.92 -20.79 -8.17
CA SER A 42 -5.57 -19.37 -7.87
C SER A 42 -6.78 -18.44 -8.04
N LEU A 43 -7.97 -18.86 -7.63
CA LEU A 43 -9.08 -17.94 -7.36
C LEU A 43 -9.10 -17.64 -5.86
N SER A 44 -8.13 -16.85 -5.42
CA SER A 44 -8.28 -16.06 -4.21
C SER A 44 -9.36 -15.02 -4.49
N VAL A 45 -10.60 -15.41 -4.26
CA VAL A 45 -11.74 -14.50 -4.22
C VAL A 45 -11.52 -13.65 -2.97
N SER A 46 -10.87 -12.50 -3.13
CA SER A 46 -10.96 -11.44 -2.13
C SER A 46 -12.44 -11.15 -1.96
N HIS A 47 -13.00 -11.49 -0.80
CA HIS A 47 -14.27 -10.94 -0.35
C HIS A 47 -14.05 -9.44 -0.14
N GLU A 48 -14.08 -8.69 -1.25
CA GLU A 48 -14.33 -7.27 -1.20
C GLU A 48 -15.68 -7.10 -0.51
N ASP A 49 -15.67 -6.32 0.57
CA ASP A 49 -16.85 -6.03 1.38
C ASP A 49 -17.97 -5.60 0.42
N PRO A 50 -19.09 -6.34 0.34
CA PRO A 50 -20.18 -6.05 -0.59
C PRO A 50 -20.67 -4.61 -0.47
N LEU A 51 -20.52 -3.99 0.71
CA LEU A 51 -20.83 -2.59 0.93
C LEU A 51 -19.92 -1.64 0.14
N GLU A 52 -18.64 -1.96 -0.01
CA GLU A 52 -17.68 -1.13 -0.72
C GLU A 52 -17.89 -1.25 -2.23
N THR A 53 -18.15 -2.45 -2.75
CA THR A 53 -18.56 -2.65 -4.15
C THR A 53 -19.85 -1.91 -4.48
N ILE A 54 -20.83 -1.89 -3.58
CA ILE A 54 -22.08 -1.14 -3.75
C ILE A 54 -21.84 0.38 -3.73
N LYS A 55 -20.93 0.88 -2.89
CA LYS A 55 -20.56 2.31 -2.87
C LYS A 55 -19.88 2.72 -4.17
N ASP A 56 -18.97 1.90 -4.69
CA ASP A 56 -18.29 2.17 -5.96
C ASP A 56 -19.23 2.13 -7.15
N LEU A 57 -20.14 1.16 -7.21
CA LEU A 57 -21.19 1.13 -8.24
C LEU A 57 -22.12 2.35 -8.15
N LYS A 58 -22.46 2.82 -6.95
CA LYS A 58 -23.22 4.07 -6.77
C LYS A 58 -22.44 5.29 -7.26
N ARG A 59 -21.12 5.33 -7.01
CA ARG A 59 -20.24 6.41 -7.45
C ARG A 59 -20.09 6.43 -8.97
N GLN A 60 -19.90 5.27 -9.59
CA GLN A 60 -19.86 5.10 -11.05
C GLN A 60 -21.20 5.49 -11.69
N LEU A 61 -22.33 5.09 -11.11
CA LEU A 61 -23.65 5.48 -11.59
C LEU A 61 -23.87 7.00 -11.48
N ALA A 62 -23.43 7.63 -10.38
CA ALA A 62 -23.51 9.07 -10.20
C ALA A 62 -22.63 9.82 -11.22
N ASN A 63 -21.41 9.34 -11.47
CA ASN A 63 -20.51 9.91 -12.47
C ASN A 63 -21.07 9.75 -13.89
N THR A 64 -21.63 8.59 -14.22
CA THR A 64 -22.29 8.34 -15.50
C THR A 64 -23.50 9.27 -15.69
N LYS A 65 -24.31 9.47 -14.64
CA LYS A 65 -25.43 10.43 -14.68
C LYS A 65 -24.94 11.87 -14.90
N ARG A 66 -23.87 12.29 -14.22
CA ARG A 66 -23.25 13.61 -14.41
C ARG A 66 -22.72 13.77 -15.83
N ALA A 67 -22.03 12.76 -16.37
CA ALA A 67 -21.52 12.77 -17.74
C ALA A 67 -22.67 12.88 -18.76
N LYS A 68 -23.77 12.14 -18.58
CA LYS A 68 -24.97 12.26 -19.43
C LYS A 68 -25.61 13.65 -19.36
N ILE A 69 -25.69 14.25 -18.18
CA ILE A 69 -26.22 15.62 -18.01
C ILE A 69 -25.32 16.65 -18.72
N ILE A 70 -24.00 16.53 -18.59
CA ILE A 70 -23.04 17.41 -19.27
C ILE A 70 -23.15 17.24 -20.79
N ALA A 71 -23.18 16.01 -21.29
CA ALA A 71 -23.36 15.73 -22.71
C ALA A 71 -24.68 16.31 -23.26
N ALA A 72 -25.78 16.17 -22.51
CA ALA A 72 -27.07 16.75 -22.89
C ALA A 72 -27.03 18.29 -22.95
N LYS A 73 -26.35 18.94 -21.99
CA LYS A 73 -26.16 20.41 -22.01
C LYS A 73 -25.35 20.86 -23.22
N LEU A 74 -24.22 20.21 -23.49
CA LEU A 74 -23.38 20.53 -24.65
C LEU A 74 -24.14 20.33 -25.98
N LEU A 75 -24.97 19.29 -26.07
CA LEU A 75 -25.81 19.04 -27.25
C LEU A 75 -26.91 20.10 -27.40
N THR A 76 -27.51 20.55 -26.29
CA THR A 76 -28.52 21.61 -26.32
C THR A 76 -27.91 22.95 -26.75
N GLU A 77 -26.73 23.28 -26.24
CA GLU A 77 -25.98 24.48 -26.63
C GLU A 77 -25.54 24.44 -28.10
N SER A 78 -25.10 23.28 -28.60
CA SER A 78 -24.71 23.13 -30.01
C SER A 78 -25.90 23.27 -30.95
N VAL A 79 -27.06 22.70 -30.61
CA VAL A 79 -28.32 22.87 -31.37
C VAL A 79 -28.76 24.33 -31.36
N ALA A 80 -28.76 25.00 -30.20
CA ALA A 80 -29.11 26.41 -30.13
C ALA A 80 -28.18 27.31 -30.97
N LYS A 81 -26.89 26.96 -31.04
CA LYS A 81 -25.92 27.66 -31.90
C LYS A 81 -26.20 27.40 -33.38
N ALA A 82 -26.57 26.19 -33.76
CA ALA A 82 -26.96 25.84 -35.12
C ALA A 82 -28.22 26.60 -35.58
N GLU A 83 -29.27 26.62 -34.76
CA GLU A 83 -30.52 27.37 -35.04
C GLU A 83 -30.28 28.89 -35.17
N ASN A 84 -29.33 29.43 -34.41
CA ASN A 84 -28.93 30.83 -34.53
C ASN A 84 -28.23 31.10 -35.87
N MET A 85 -27.32 30.21 -36.28
CA MET A 85 -26.64 30.29 -37.58
C MET A 85 -27.63 30.16 -38.74
N GLU A 86 -28.61 29.26 -38.65
CA GLU A 86 -29.65 29.09 -39.66
C GLU A 86 -30.54 30.33 -39.80
N ARG A 87 -30.96 30.94 -38.67
CA ARG A 87 -31.69 32.22 -38.69
C ARG A 87 -30.88 33.37 -39.30
N LYS A 88 -29.57 33.41 -39.07
CA LYS A 88 -28.68 34.40 -39.71
C LYS A 88 -28.57 34.16 -41.21
N LEU A 89 -28.47 32.90 -41.64
CA LEU A 89 -28.38 32.51 -43.04
C LEU A 89 -29.67 32.86 -43.80
N GLU A 90 -30.84 32.66 -43.18
CA GLU A 90 -32.12 33.02 -43.78
C GLU A 90 -32.29 34.55 -43.94
N LYS A 91 -31.85 35.34 -42.96
CA LYS A 91 -31.79 36.81 -43.09
C LYS A 91 -30.88 37.24 -44.24
N LEU A 92 -29.72 36.60 -44.41
CA LEU A 92 -28.80 36.90 -45.51
C LEU A 92 -29.42 36.56 -46.87
N LYS A 93 -30.14 35.44 -46.99
CA LYS A 93 -30.88 35.10 -48.23
C LYS A 93 -31.94 36.16 -48.57
N SER A 94 -32.71 36.62 -47.58
CA SER A 94 -33.71 37.68 -47.78
C SER A 94 -33.06 38.96 -48.31
N ILE A 95 -31.94 39.37 -47.73
CA ILE A 95 -31.18 40.56 -48.18
C ILE A 95 -30.68 40.40 -49.62
N VAL A 96 -30.16 39.21 -49.98
CA VAL A 96 -29.71 38.92 -51.36
C VAL A 96 -30.87 39.01 -52.34
N GLU A 97 -32.06 38.53 -51.98
CA GLU A 97 -33.22 38.57 -52.86
C GLU A 97 -33.76 40.00 -53.03
N GLU A 98 -33.76 40.81 -51.97
CA GLU A 98 -34.03 42.25 -52.04
C GLU A 98 -33.05 42.97 -52.97
N GLN A 99 -31.75 42.63 -52.90
CA GLN A 99 -30.74 43.19 -53.80
C GLN A 99 -30.97 42.82 -55.27
N LYS A 100 -31.42 41.59 -55.57
CA LYS A 100 -31.79 41.19 -56.94
C LYS A 100 -32.98 41.98 -57.47
N VAL A 101 -34.02 42.18 -56.64
CA VAL A 101 -35.19 42.99 -57.00
C VAL A 101 -34.77 44.43 -57.28
N PHE A 102 -33.89 44.99 -56.45
CA PHE A 102 -33.34 46.33 -56.64
C PHE A 102 -32.52 46.44 -57.93
N ALA A 103 -31.64 45.48 -58.23
CA ALA A 103 -30.87 45.45 -59.47
C ALA A 103 -31.77 45.40 -60.72
N LYS A 104 -32.86 44.61 -60.67
CA LYS A 104 -33.85 44.55 -61.76
C LYS A 104 -34.58 45.88 -61.93
N ARG A 105 -34.87 46.59 -60.84
CA ARG A 105 -35.48 47.92 -60.88
C ARG A 105 -34.53 48.96 -61.49
N LEU A 106 -33.23 48.90 -61.18
CA LEU A 106 -32.21 49.75 -61.80
C LEU A 106 -32.10 49.53 -63.30
N GLU A 107 -32.13 48.28 -63.78
CA GLU A 107 -32.10 48.01 -65.22
C GLU A 107 -33.36 48.55 -65.91
N GLY A 108 -34.54 48.38 -65.30
CA GLY A 108 -35.78 48.98 -65.80
C GLY A 108 -35.74 50.50 -65.87
N TRP A 109 -35.08 51.16 -64.91
CA TRP A 109 -34.88 52.61 -64.93
C TRP A 109 -33.89 53.05 -66.01
N LYS A 110 -32.85 52.26 -66.26
CA LYS A 110 -31.88 52.51 -67.33
C LYS A 110 -32.53 52.38 -68.71
N ASP A 111 -33.41 51.39 -68.89
CA ASP A 111 -34.19 51.23 -70.12
C ASP A 111 -35.18 52.38 -70.31
N ALA A 112 -35.88 52.80 -69.24
CA ALA A 112 -36.76 53.96 -69.27
C ALA A 112 -36.01 55.26 -69.59
N TYR A 113 -34.81 55.45 -69.04
CA TYR A 113 -33.96 56.60 -69.33
C TYR A 113 -33.53 56.62 -70.80
N LYS A 114 -33.08 55.48 -71.35
CA LYS A 114 -32.76 55.38 -72.79
C LYS A 114 -33.97 55.65 -73.67
N ALA A 115 -35.15 55.18 -73.28
CA ALA A 115 -36.39 55.46 -74.02
C ALA A 115 -36.75 56.95 -73.98
N MET A 116 -36.57 57.61 -72.83
CA MET A 116 -36.75 59.07 -72.70
C MET A 116 -35.71 59.87 -73.49
N GLU A 117 -34.46 59.43 -73.51
CA GLU A 117 -33.39 60.06 -74.29
C GLU A 117 -33.68 59.95 -75.79
N LYS A 118 -34.08 58.76 -76.25
CA LYS A 118 -34.51 58.54 -77.62
C LYS A 118 -35.73 59.40 -78.00
N THR A 119 -36.76 59.44 -77.15
CA THR A 119 -37.95 60.26 -77.44
C THR A 119 -37.64 61.75 -77.45
N ARG A 120 -36.71 62.23 -76.62
CA ARG A 120 -36.21 63.60 -76.70
C ARG A 120 -35.49 63.86 -78.01
N ASP A 121 -34.62 62.94 -78.44
CA ASP A 121 -33.86 63.09 -79.69
C ASP A 121 -34.80 63.03 -80.92
N ASP A 122 -35.75 62.09 -80.95
CA ASP A 122 -36.80 61.98 -81.98
C ASP A 122 -37.65 63.29 -82.02
N PHE A 123 -37.94 63.87 -80.86
CA PHE A 123 -38.69 65.12 -80.73
C PHE A 123 -37.90 66.35 -81.19
N ASP A 124 -36.60 66.43 -80.86
CA ASP A 124 -35.73 67.51 -81.35
C ASP A 124 -35.56 67.41 -82.88
N GLU A 125 -35.52 66.20 -83.45
CA GLU A 125 -35.56 65.98 -84.91
C GLU A 125 -36.89 66.43 -85.53
N GLU A 126 -38.04 66.02 -84.97
CA GLU A 126 -39.36 66.40 -85.48
C GLU A 126 -39.61 67.91 -85.34
N SER A 127 -39.24 68.52 -84.20
CA SER A 127 -39.34 69.96 -83.99
C SER A 127 -38.45 70.73 -84.97
N ASN A 128 -37.22 70.27 -85.23
CA ASN A 128 -36.35 70.91 -86.22
C ASN A 128 -36.91 70.78 -87.64
N GLY A 129 -37.48 69.61 -87.99
CA GLY A 129 -38.18 69.38 -89.26
C GLY A 129 -39.40 70.29 -89.45
N LEU A 130 -40.22 70.45 -88.41
CA LEU A 130 -41.38 71.35 -88.43
C LEU A 130 -40.99 72.83 -88.49
N VAL A 131 -39.91 73.23 -87.81
CA VAL A 131 -39.35 74.60 -87.91
C VAL A 131 -38.83 74.86 -89.32
N LEU A 132 -38.17 73.89 -89.95
CA LEU A 132 -37.74 73.99 -91.34
C LEU A 132 -38.93 74.11 -92.30
N GLN A 133 -39.95 73.25 -92.17
CA GLN A 133 -41.18 73.32 -92.97
C GLN A 133 -41.94 74.64 -92.76
N HIS A 134 -42.04 75.11 -91.51
CA HIS A 134 -42.66 76.40 -91.21
C HIS A 134 -41.88 77.54 -91.88
N ASN A 135 -40.54 77.52 -91.81
CA ASN A 135 -39.71 78.53 -92.47
C ASN A 135 -39.83 78.45 -94.01
N GLU A 136 -39.87 77.25 -94.59
CA GLU A 136 -40.10 77.05 -96.03
C GLU A 136 -41.47 77.58 -96.46
N LEU A 137 -42.54 77.27 -95.72
CA LEU A 137 -43.88 77.79 -95.97
C LEU A 137 -43.98 79.30 -95.77
N VAL A 138 -43.26 79.89 -94.80
CA VAL A 138 -43.17 81.34 -94.63
C VAL A 138 -42.46 81.99 -95.83
N ILE A 139 -41.38 81.38 -96.33
CA ILE A 139 -40.69 81.84 -97.54
C ILE A 139 -41.60 81.72 -98.78
N GLU A 140 -42.36 80.63 -98.90
CA GLU A 140 -43.29 80.40 -100.01
C GLU A 140 -44.51 81.33 -99.93
N TYR A 141 -45.02 81.59 -98.73
CA TYR A 141 -46.01 82.62 -98.45
C TYR A 141 -45.50 84.01 -98.86
N ASP A 142 -44.27 84.37 -98.47
CA ASP A 142 -43.64 85.63 -98.88
C ASP A 142 -43.47 85.73 -100.41
N LYS A 143 -43.12 84.62 -101.09
CA LYS A 143 -43.09 84.55 -102.56
C LYS A 143 -44.48 84.74 -103.17
N LEU A 144 -45.50 84.05 -102.68
CA LEU A 144 -46.87 84.17 -103.16
C LEU A 144 -47.42 85.59 -102.93
N VAL A 145 -47.09 86.23 -101.80
CA VAL A 145 -47.41 87.64 -101.53
C VAL A 145 -46.70 88.55 -102.54
N GLN A 146 -45.42 88.30 -102.85
CA GLN A 146 -44.70 89.04 -103.89
C GLN A 146 -45.26 88.80 -105.30
N GLU A 147 -45.62 87.57 -105.65
CA GLU A 147 -46.23 87.20 -106.93
C GLU A 147 -47.62 87.82 -107.09
N LYS A 148 -48.44 87.79 -106.02
CA LYS A 148 -49.75 88.47 -105.99
C LYS A 148 -49.57 90.00 -106.08
N GLY A 149 -48.57 90.55 -105.39
CA GLY A 149 -48.19 91.97 -105.50
C GLY A 149 -47.76 92.37 -106.92
N THR A 150 -46.95 91.54 -107.58
CA THR A 150 -46.47 91.78 -108.96
C THR A 150 -47.52 91.47 -110.05
N ALA A 151 -48.43 90.53 -109.81
CA ALA A 151 -49.59 90.28 -110.68
C ALA A 151 -50.60 91.43 -110.62
N VAL A 152 -50.83 91.99 -109.42
CA VAL A 152 -51.63 93.20 -109.23
C VAL A 152 -50.98 94.43 -109.90
N GLU A 153 -49.65 94.54 -109.91
CA GLU A 153 -48.93 95.62 -110.62
C GLU A 153 -48.82 95.44 -112.15
N LYS A 154 -48.91 94.21 -112.69
CA LYS A 154 -48.88 93.94 -114.14
C LYS A 154 -50.25 93.93 -114.83
N CYS A 155 -51.35 93.98 -114.08
CA CYS A 155 -52.71 94.08 -114.63
C CYS A 155 -53.03 95.51 -115.10
N ASN A 156 -52.79 95.76 -116.39
CA ASN A 156 -53.26 96.94 -117.13
C ASN A 156 -54.83 96.97 -117.16
N PRO A 157 -55.53 98.10 -116.97
CA PRO A 157 -56.98 98.14 -116.70
C PRO A 157 -57.94 97.81 -117.87
N SER A 158 -57.49 97.16 -118.96
CA SER A 158 -58.27 97.09 -120.21
C SER A 158 -58.67 95.68 -120.69
N LEU A 159 -58.77 94.68 -119.81
CA LEU A 159 -59.18 93.32 -120.21
C LEU A 159 -60.27 92.71 -119.30
N ASN A 160 -61.39 92.41 -119.98
CA ASN A 160 -62.48 91.46 -119.76
C ASN A 160 -62.67 90.80 -118.36
N THR A 161 -63.83 91.07 -117.76
CA THR A 161 -64.32 90.68 -116.42
C THR A 161 -64.67 89.19 -116.24
N GLY A 162 -64.02 88.27 -116.95
CA GLY A 162 -64.29 86.83 -116.86
C GLY A 162 -63.09 85.97 -116.45
N ALA A 163 -61.86 86.41 -116.70
CA ALA A 163 -60.63 85.67 -116.37
C ALA A 163 -59.95 86.15 -115.06
N ARG A 164 -60.46 87.24 -114.45
CA ARG A 164 -59.95 87.82 -113.21
C ARG A 164 -60.46 87.05 -111.98
N ASP A 165 -61.71 86.60 -112.03
CA ASP A 165 -62.36 85.90 -110.92
C ASP A 165 -61.84 84.45 -110.74
N GLU A 166 -61.37 83.78 -111.80
CA GLU A 166 -60.78 82.43 -111.69
C GLU A 166 -59.36 82.44 -111.09
N MET A 167 -58.50 83.40 -111.46
CA MET A 167 -57.15 83.53 -110.86
C MET A 167 -57.20 84.05 -109.41
N GLU A 168 -58.16 84.89 -109.06
CA GLU A 168 -58.29 85.44 -107.70
C GLU A 168 -58.83 84.39 -106.71
N VAL A 169 -59.69 83.47 -107.18
CA VAL A 169 -60.20 82.33 -106.40
C VAL A 169 -59.14 81.24 -106.19
N GLU A 170 -58.32 80.88 -107.19
CA GLU A 170 -57.20 79.93 -107.00
C GLU A 170 -56.10 80.50 -106.09
N ALA A 171 -55.76 81.80 -106.22
CA ALA A 171 -54.77 82.46 -105.36
C ALA A 171 -55.30 82.82 -103.96
N GLN A 172 -56.62 82.83 -103.73
CA GLN A 172 -57.21 82.90 -102.38
C GLN A 172 -57.27 81.53 -101.71
N GLY A 173 -57.63 80.47 -102.44
CA GLY A 173 -57.64 79.10 -101.93
C GLY A 173 -56.25 78.65 -101.45
N GLY A 174 -55.20 78.88 -102.24
CA GLY A 174 -53.83 78.56 -101.83
C GLY A 174 -53.32 79.38 -100.63
N PHE A 175 -53.81 80.61 -100.47
CA PHE A 175 -53.43 81.48 -99.36
C PHE A 175 -54.15 81.11 -98.05
N GLU A 176 -55.45 80.80 -98.12
CA GLU A 176 -56.23 80.33 -96.97
C GLU A 176 -55.80 78.93 -96.51
N ASP A 177 -55.39 78.06 -97.43
CA ASP A 177 -54.75 76.78 -97.11
C ASP A 177 -53.39 76.98 -96.44
N ALA A 178 -52.54 77.87 -96.95
CA ALA A 178 -51.24 78.18 -96.33
C ALA A 178 -51.39 78.78 -94.92
N VAL A 179 -52.34 79.71 -94.72
CA VAL A 179 -52.63 80.30 -93.40
C VAL A 179 -53.19 79.25 -92.44
N SER A 180 -54.06 78.35 -92.92
CA SER A 180 -54.59 77.24 -92.10
C SER A 180 -53.51 76.24 -91.72
N GLN A 181 -52.59 75.94 -92.63
CA GLN A 181 -51.42 75.09 -92.36
C GLN A 181 -50.47 75.76 -91.35
N ILE A 182 -50.17 77.06 -91.51
CA ILE A 182 -49.33 77.82 -90.56
C ILE A 182 -49.96 77.83 -89.16
N LYS A 183 -51.28 78.04 -89.06
CA LYS A 183 -51.98 78.01 -87.78
C LYS A 183 -51.95 76.62 -87.12
N SER A 184 -52.18 75.56 -87.91
CA SER A 184 -52.06 74.19 -87.43
C SER A 184 -50.64 73.85 -86.98
N LEU A 185 -49.62 74.29 -87.71
CA LEU A 185 -48.22 74.12 -87.34
C LEU A 185 -47.86 74.89 -86.07
N SER A 186 -48.39 76.11 -85.89
CA SER A 186 -48.16 76.91 -84.68
C SER A 186 -48.79 76.27 -83.43
N GLU A 187 -50.00 75.71 -83.54
CA GLU A 187 -50.64 74.96 -82.45
C GLU A 187 -49.86 73.69 -82.10
N LYS A 188 -49.36 72.96 -83.11
CA LYS A 188 -48.45 71.82 -82.89
C LYS A 188 -47.16 72.26 -82.21
N LEU A 189 -46.52 73.34 -82.67
CA LEU A 189 -45.29 73.87 -82.09
C LEU A 189 -45.47 74.27 -80.61
N ASN A 190 -46.62 74.88 -80.26
CA ASN A 190 -46.94 75.21 -78.87
C ASN A 190 -47.17 73.96 -78.00
N THR A 191 -47.84 72.95 -78.56
CA THR A 191 -48.04 71.65 -77.87
C THR A 191 -46.70 70.97 -77.60
N LEU A 192 -45.84 70.95 -78.61
CA LEU A 192 -44.46 70.45 -78.50
C LEU A 192 -43.69 71.27 -77.43
N ALA A 193 -43.73 72.60 -77.46
CA ALA A 193 -43.02 73.41 -76.45
C ALA A 193 -43.46 73.07 -75.00
N LEU A 194 -44.75 72.79 -74.78
CA LEU A 194 -45.27 72.37 -73.48
C LEU A 194 -44.81 70.95 -73.09
N GLU A 195 -44.77 70.01 -74.03
CA GLU A 195 -44.25 68.65 -73.82
C GLU A 195 -42.76 68.66 -73.49
N LYS A 196 -41.96 69.46 -74.22
CA LYS A 196 -40.53 69.67 -73.92
C LYS A 196 -40.32 70.20 -72.51
N ALA A 197 -41.06 71.24 -72.11
CA ALA A 197 -41.00 71.77 -70.75
C ALA A 197 -41.50 70.78 -69.69
N GLY A 198 -42.38 69.85 -70.05
CA GLY A 198 -42.82 68.73 -69.20
C GLY A 198 -41.70 67.69 -69.01
N LEU A 199 -41.03 67.31 -70.10
CA LEU A 199 -39.90 66.39 -70.10
C LEU A 199 -38.70 66.95 -69.34
N GLU A 200 -38.38 68.23 -69.51
CA GLU A 200 -37.30 68.90 -68.76
C GLU A 200 -37.55 68.85 -67.25
N ARG A 201 -38.77 69.16 -66.80
CA ARG A 201 -39.15 69.04 -65.38
C ARG A 201 -39.07 67.60 -64.88
N ALA A 202 -39.47 66.62 -65.69
CA ALA A 202 -39.37 65.21 -65.35
C ALA A 202 -37.91 64.75 -65.23
N MET A 203 -37.03 65.17 -66.15
CA MET A 203 -35.60 64.90 -66.10
C MET A 203 -34.93 65.52 -64.87
N ASP A 204 -35.27 66.76 -64.52
CA ASP A 204 -34.75 67.40 -63.31
C ASP A 204 -35.21 66.70 -62.03
N SER A 205 -36.50 66.33 -61.95
CA SER A 205 -37.04 65.55 -60.84
C SER A 205 -36.34 64.19 -60.72
N PHE A 206 -36.09 63.51 -61.84
CA PHE A 206 -35.36 62.24 -61.87
C PHE A 206 -33.91 62.41 -61.39
N ARG A 207 -33.22 63.45 -61.87
CA ARG A 207 -31.85 63.77 -61.44
C ARG A 207 -31.77 63.99 -59.93
N VAL A 208 -32.63 64.84 -59.38
CA VAL A 208 -32.66 65.14 -57.94
C VAL A 208 -32.96 63.87 -57.12
N THR A 209 -33.92 63.06 -57.55
CA THR A 209 -34.27 61.80 -56.87
C THR A 209 -33.08 60.84 -56.86
N ARG A 210 -32.42 60.67 -58.01
CA ARG A 210 -31.24 59.82 -58.14
C ARG A 210 -30.08 60.30 -57.27
N GLU A 211 -29.84 61.61 -57.20
CA GLU A 211 -28.81 62.19 -56.34
C GLU A 211 -29.13 62.00 -54.84
N GLN A 212 -30.40 62.06 -54.46
CA GLN A 212 -30.82 61.76 -53.08
C GLN A 212 -30.64 60.28 -52.75
N GLU A 213 -31.05 59.37 -53.63
CA GLU A 213 -30.86 57.93 -53.46
C GLU A 213 -29.39 57.54 -53.42
N ASN A 214 -28.55 58.10 -54.31
CA ASN A 214 -27.11 57.87 -54.29
C ASN A 214 -26.47 58.31 -52.97
N ARG A 215 -26.84 59.50 -52.46
CA ARG A 215 -26.38 59.95 -51.13
C ARG A 215 -26.81 59.02 -50.00
N ALA A 216 -28.03 58.49 -50.05
CA ALA A 216 -28.51 57.52 -49.07
C ALA A 216 -27.73 56.19 -49.16
N ILE A 217 -27.43 55.73 -50.38
CA ILE A 217 -26.60 54.54 -50.61
C ILE A 217 -25.18 54.75 -50.06
N GLU A 218 -24.54 55.87 -50.37
CA GLU A 218 -23.20 56.18 -49.85
C GLU A 218 -23.15 56.18 -48.31
N GLN A 219 -24.15 56.77 -47.66
CA GLN A 219 -24.27 56.73 -46.20
C GLN A 219 -24.47 55.30 -45.68
N ASN A 220 -25.32 54.51 -46.33
CA ASN A 220 -25.58 53.13 -45.92
C ASN A 220 -24.34 52.24 -46.13
N VAL A 221 -23.60 52.42 -47.22
CA VAL A 221 -22.32 51.75 -47.46
C VAL A 221 -21.30 52.13 -46.39
N GLY A 222 -21.15 53.42 -46.08
CA GLY A 222 -20.24 53.87 -45.02
C GLY A 222 -20.58 53.26 -43.65
N ARG A 223 -21.87 53.19 -43.29
CA ARG A 223 -22.34 52.51 -42.06
C ARG A 223 -22.06 51.00 -42.07
N ALA A 224 -22.28 50.34 -43.21
CA ALA A 224 -22.03 48.92 -43.37
C ALA A 224 -20.54 48.60 -43.24
N THR A 225 -19.66 49.38 -43.87
CA THR A 225 -18.20 49.24 -43.75
C THR A 225 -17.74 49.42 -42.31
N ALA A 226 -18.21 50.46 -41.62
CA ALA A 226 -17.86 50.67 -40.21
C ALA A 226 -18.31 49.51 -39.30
N THR A 227 -19.49 48.95 -39.59
CA THR A 227 -20.02 47.78 -38.87
C THR A 227 -19.17 46.54 -39.16
N TYR A 228 -18.81 46.32 -40.42
CA TYR A 228 -17.94 45.21 -40.83
C TYR A 228 -16.58 45.27 -40.12
N ASP A 229 -15.92 46.44 -40.15
CA ASP A 229 -14.62 46.64 -39.49
C ASP A 229 -14.71 46.37 -37.98
N GLN A 230 -15.82 46.79 -37.34
CA GLN A 230 -16.03 46.50 -35.93
C GLN A 230 -16.20 45.01 -35.66
N VAL A 231 -16.94 44.28 -36.51
CA VAL A 231 -17.09 42.83 -36.39
C VAL A 231 -15.74 42.13 -36.57
N VAL A 232 -14.93 42.55 -37.54
CA VAL A 232 -13.58 41.98 -37.76
C VAL A 232 -12.70 42.21 -36.52
N ARG A 233 -12.69 43.42 -35.95
CA ARG A 233 -11.97 43.71 -34.70
C ARG A 233 -12.45 42.85 -33.53
N ASN A 234 -13.76 42.74 -33.37
CA ASN A 234 -14.36 41.93 -32.29
C ASN A 234 -14.01 40.44 -32.45
N ASN A 235 -14.03 39.91 -33.67
CA ASN A 235 -13.65 38.53 -33.94
C ASN A 235 -12.17 38.29 -33.60
N GLY A 236 -11.27 39.19 -33.98
CA GLY A 236 -9.86 39.09 -33.60
C GLY A 236 -9.64 39.12 -32.08
N ALA A 237 -10.38 39.95 -31.35
CA ALA A 237 -10.34 39.97 -29.89
C ALA A 237 -10.86 38.68 -29.25
N LEU A 238 -11.93 38.10 -29.81
CA LEU A 238 -12.49 36.82 -29.36
C LEU A 238 -11.53 35.65 -29.62
N GLU A 239 -10.85 35.63 -30.77
CA GLU A 239 -9.84 34.62 -31.08
C GLU A 239 -8.66 34.68 -30.10
N GLN A 240 -8.19 35.88 -29.76
CA GLN A 240 -7.15 36.06 -28.74
C GLN A 240 -7.61 35.58 -27.35
N GLN A 241 -8.83 35.94 -26.93
CA GLN A 241 -9.38 35.46 -25.66
C GLN A 241 -9.54 33.94 -25.61
N LEU A 242 -9.97 33.34 -26.73
CA LEU A 242 -10.09 31.89 -26.83
C LEU A 242 -8.73 31.22 -26.68
N SER A 243 -7.70 31.72 -27.37
CA SER A 243 -6.34 31.21 -27.25
C SER A 243 -5.79 31.28 -25.83
N LEU A 244 -5.99 32.43 -25.14
CA LEU A 244 -5.60 32.58 -23.74
C LEU A 244 -6.35 31.60 -22.83
N THR A 245 -7.66 31.47 -23.00
CA THR A 245 -8.49 30.54 -22.21
C THR A 245 -8.06 29.10 -22.40
N MET A 246 -7.72 28.71 -23.64
CA MET A 246 -7.21 27.37 -23.93
C MET A 246 -5.85 27.11 -23.26
N ALA A 247 -4.94 28.08 -23.29
CA ALA A 247 -3.65 27.97 -22.60
C ALA A 247 -3.82 27.83 -21.09
N THR A 248 -4.66 28.66 -20.46
CA THR A 248 -4.95 28.57 -19.02
C THR A 248 -5.60 27.23 -18.65
N ASN A 249 -6.48 26.69 -19.50
CA ASN A 249 -7.05 25.36 -19.26
C ASN A 249 -6.01 24.24 -19.34
N GLN A 250 -5.00 24.36 -20.21
CA GLN A 250 -3.89 23.40 -20.24
C GLN A 250 -3.06 23.48 -18.96
N GLU A 251 -2.79 24.68 -18.45
CA GLU A 251 -2.10 24.87 -17.17
C GLU A 251 -2.88 24.25 -16.00
N PHE A 252 -4.20 24.47 -15.93
CA PHE A 252 -5.04 23.85 -14.89
C PHE A 252 -5.06 22.33 -15.02
N THR A 253 -5.07 21.79 -16.24
CA THR A 253 -5.02 20.35 -16.47
C THR A 253 -3.68 19.78 -15.97
N ALA A 254 -2.56 20.42 -16.29
CA ALA A 254 -1.24 20.02 -15.83
C ALA A 254 -1.13 20.08 -14.29
N ALA A 255 -1.62 21.16 -13.68
CA ALA A 255 -1.67 21.29 -12.22
C ALA A 255 -2.53 20.19 -11.57
N GLY A 256 -3.68 19.86 -12.17
CA GLY A 256 -4.53 18.74 -11.73
C GLY A 256 -3.80 17.40 -11.75
N THR A 257 -3.08 17.10 -12.84
CA THR A 257 -2.29 15.86 -12.93
C THR A 257 -1.14 15.80 -11.92
N ALA A 258 -0.48 16.94 -11.65
CA ALA A 258 0.60 17.01 -10.66
C ALA A 258 0.07 16.76 -9.23
N LEU A 259 -1.07 17.36 -8.88
CA LEU A 259 -1.74 17.12 -7.60
C LEU A 259 -2.18 15.67 -7.43
N GLU A 260 -2.68 15.04 -8.49
CA GLU A 260 -3.05 13.62 -8.46
C GLU A 260 -1.84 12.71 -8.23
N GLN A 261 -0.70 13.03 -8.85
CA GLN A 261 0.57 12.31 -8.62
C GLN A 261 1.06 12.49 -7.19
N GLU A 262 1.03 13.71 -6.65
CA GLU A 262 1.44 13.99 -5.26
C GLU A 262 0.52 13.27 -4.26
N MET A 263 -0.79 13.27 -4.49
CA MET A 263 -1.75 12.55 -3.64
C MET A 263 -1.47 11.04 -3.64
N ASN A 264 -1.17 10.46 -4.81
CA ASN A 264 -0.81 9.04 -4.91
C ASN A 264 0.51 8.72 -4.19
N ALA A 265 1.51 9.60 -4.27
CA ALA A 265 2.77 9.45 -3.54
C ALA A 265 2.55 9.52 -2.02
N LEU A 266 1.70 10.44 -1.54
CA LEU A 266 1.35 10.54 -0.12
C LEU A 266 0.59 9.30 0.38
N LEU A 267 -0.30 8.74 -0.44
CA LEU A 267 -1.01 7.49 -0.09
C LEU A 267 -0.05 6.30 0.04
N GLN A 268 0.94 6.20 -0.85
CA GLN A 268 1.98 5.19 -0.77
C GLN A 268 2.84 5.37 0.50
N ALA A 269 3.30 6.59 0.77
CA ALA A 269 4.08 6.90 1.97
C ALA A 269 3.29 6.59 3.25
N LYS A 270 1.99 6.91 3.29
CA LYS A 270 1.10 6.55 4.39
C LYS A 270 1.05 5.03 4.61
N HIS A 271 0.90 4.25 3.54
CA HIS A 271 0.82 2.80 3.65
C HIS A 271 2.13 2.20 4.17
N THR A 272 3.28 2.72 3.73
CA THR A 272 4.60 2.33 4.27
C THR A 272 4.69 2.63 5.77
N LEU A 273 4.28 3.82 6.21
CA LEU A 273 4.29 4.18 7.64
C LEU A 273 3.36 3.29 8.48
N GLU A 274 2.20 2.89 7.94
CA GLU A 274 1.28 1.95 8.61
C GLU A 274 1.92 0.56 8.77
N GLN A 275 2.65 0.09 7.75
CA GLN A 275 3.38 -1.17 7.80
C GLN A 275 4.53 -1.13 8.83
N ASP A 276 5.33 -0.06 8.83
CA ASP A 276 6.41 0.12 9.79
C ASP A 276 5.90 0.17 11.23
N ASN A 277 4.76 0.82 11.46
CA ASN A 277 4.13 0.89 12.78
C ASN A 277 3.65 -0.50 13.25
N CYS A 278 3.12 -1.33 12.35
CA CYS A 278 2.78 -2.72 12.65
C CYS A 278 4.02 -3.52 13.06
N ASN A 279 5.11 -3.40 12.31
CA ASN A 279 6.38 -4.07 12.62
C ASN A 279 6.93 -3.64 13.98
N LEU A 280 6.95 -2.33 14.28
CA LEU A 280 7.39 -1.81 15.58
C LEU A 280 6.53 -2.33 16.74
N HIS A 281 5.21 -2.50 16.53
CA HIS A 281 4.33 -3.06 17.54
C HIS A 281 4.65 -4.53 17.82
N GLN A 282 4.96 -5.31 16.78
CA GLN A 282 5.40 -6.70 16.91
C GLN A 282 6.75 -6.81 17.63
N GLU A 283 7.74 -6.02 17.23
CA GLU A 283 9.06 -5.98 17.90
C GLU A 283 8.94 -5.61 19.39
N LYS A 284 8.09 -4.62 19.71
CA LYS A 284 7.82 -4.25 21.09
C LYS A 284 7.25 -5.42 21.89
N ALA A 285 6.27 -6.15 21.35
CA ALA A 285 5.67 -7.30 22.03
C ALA A 285 6.69 -8.42 22.28
N ILE A 286 7.58 -8.68 21.31
CA ILE A 286 8.68 -9.65 21.46
C ILE A 286 9.65 -9.22 22.57
N LEU A 287 10.03 -7.94 22.61
CA LEU A 287 10.92 -7.41 23.65
C LEU A 287 10.28 -7.50 25.05
N GLU A 288 8.98 -7.23 25.17
CA GLU A 288 8.24 -7.40 26.43
C GLU A 288 8.22 -8.87 26.89
N GLN A 289 8.06 -9.81 25.97
CA GLN A 289 8.13 -11.25 26.27
C GLN A 289 9.53 -11.70 26.72
N ILE A 290 10.58 -11.21 26.04
CA ILE A 290 11.98 -11.46 26.41
C ILE A 290 12.25 -10.91 27.83
N LEU A 291 11.80 -9.68 28.11
CA LEU A 291 11.99 -9.05 29.41
C LEU A 291 11.29 -9.84 30.54
N ALA A 292 10.07 -10.32 30.30
CA ALA A 292 9.35 -11.18 31.25
C ALA A 292 10.09 -12.50 31.52
N THR A 293 10.65 -13.11 30.46
CA THR A 293 11.46 -14.34 30.57
C THR A 293 12.72 -14.09 31.40
N ILE A 294 13.48 -13.04 31.09
CA ILE A 294 14.70 -12.65 31.84
C ILE A 294 14.37 -12.42 33.32
N LYS A 295 13.26 -11.73 33.62
CA LYS A 295 12.83 -11.48 35.00
C LYS A 295 12.57 -12.78 35.77
N THR A 296 11.89 -13.75 35.14
CA THR A 296 11.65 -15.07 35.72
C THR A 296 12.96 -15.83 35.94
N THR A 297 13.87 -15.82 34.97
CA THR A 297 15.20 -16.45 35.11
C THR A 297 16.00 -15.85 36.26
N ILE A 298 16.00 -14.52 36.41
CA ILE A 298 16.67 -13.85 37.53
C ILE A 298 16.08 -14.29 38.87
N GLN A 299 14.75 -14.38 38.98
CA GLN A 299 14.10 -14.84 40.21
C GLN A 299 14.48 -16.29 40.55
N GLN A 300 14.56 -17.17 39.54
CA GLN A 300 15.02 -18.54 39.74
C GLN A 300 16.47 -18.59 40.21
N LEU A 301 17.37 -17.83 39.58
CA LEU A 301 18.78 -17.76 39.99
C LEU A 301 18.96 -17.22 41.41
N ILE A 302 18.12 -16.28 41.84
CA ILE A 302 18.11 -15.79 43.23
C ILE A 302 17.70 -16.92 44.20
N ALA A 303 16.69 -17.72 43.84
CA ALA A 303 16.27 -18.86 44.65
C ALA A 303 17.37 -19.94 44.72
N ASP A 304 17.96 -20.29 43.58
CA ASP A 304 19.05 -21.28 43.50
C ASP A 304 20.27 -20.85 44.31
N LYS A 305 20.64 -19.55 44.24
CA LYS A 305 21.71 -18.98 45.05
C LYS A 305 21.44 -19.17 46.56
N LYS A 306 20.21 -18.93 47.01
CA LYS A 306 19.83 -19.08 48.41
C LYS A 306 19.92 -20.54 48.87
N ILE A 307 19.54 -21.48 48.02
CA ILE A 307 19.69 -22.93 48.29
C ILE A 307 21.18 -23.28 48.45
N LEU A 308 22.03 -22.83 47.52
CA LEU A 308 23.48 -23.05 47.61
C LEU A 308 24.10 -22.44 48.88
N GLU A 309 23.65 -21.26 49.31
CA GLU A 309 24.08 -20.65 50.57
C GLU A 309 23.69 -21.52 51.78
N MET A 310 22.48 -22.09 51.78
CA MET A 310 22.04 -23.01 52.84
C MET A 310 22.85 -24.31 52.85
N ASP A 311 23.07 -24.91 51.68
CA ASP A 311 23.86 -26.15 51.55
C ASP A 311 25.31 -25.92 52.01
N MET A 312 25.89 -24.76 51.69
CA MET A 312 27.24 -24.40 52.13
C MET A 312 27.34 -24.28 53.65
N GLU A 313 26.35 -23.70 54.32
CA GLU A 313 26.32 -23.64 55.79
C GLU A 313 26.11 -25.03 56.42
N ALA A 314 25.27 -25.88 55.82
CA ALA A 314 25.10 -27.26 56.26
C ALA A 314 26.41 -28.07 56.16
N VAL A 315 27.15 -27.93 55.07
CA VAL A 315 28.47 -28.56 54.90
C VAL A 315 29.48 -28.05 55.92
N LYS A 316 29.48 -26.74 56.23
CA LYS A 316 30.34 -26.18 57.28
C LYS A 316 30.02 -26.77 58.64
N ALA A 317 28.74 -26.90 58.99
CA ALA A 317 28.31 -27.51 60.24
C ALA A 317 28.73 -28.99 60.34
N ALA A 318 28.45 -29.77 59.30
CA ALA A 318 28.86 -31.18 59.23
C ALA A 318 30.38 -31.36 59.35
N LYS A 319 31.16 -30.44 58.77
CA LYS A 319 32.62 -30.44 58.90
C LYS A 319 33.07 -30.25 60.36
N VAL A 320 32.43 -29.33 61.10
CA VAL A 320 32.74 -29.09 62.51
C VAL A 320 32.41 -30.33 63.37
N GLU A 321 31.26 -30.95 63.10
CA GLU A 321 30.85 -32.18 63.78
C GLU A 321 31.85 -33.31 63.54
N LEU A 322 32.21 -33.59 62.29
CA LEU A 322 33.22 -34.58 61.93
C LEU A 322 34.59 -34.29 62.58
N THR A 323 35.01 -33.03 62.66
CA THR A 323 36.26 -32.70 63.36
C THR A 323 36.20 -32.97 64.86
N THR A 324 35.02 -32.80 65.47
CA THR A 324 34.80 -33.08 66.90
C THR A 324 34.76 -34.59 67.16
N GLU A 325 34.04 -35.33 66.34
CA GLU A 325 33.96 -36.80 66.40
C GLU A 325 35.34 -37.43 66.19
N LYS A 326 36.12 -36.93 65.22
CA LYS A 326 37.50 -37.36 65.01
C LYS A 326 38.35 -37.19 66.26
N ALA A 327 38.25 -36.05 66.94
CA ALA A 327 39.02 -35.79 68.17
C ALA A 327 38.61 -36.74 69.31
N ALA A 328 37.32 -37.04 69.45
CA ALA A 328 36.82 -37.99 70.45
C ALA A 328 37.33 -39.43 70.18
N VAL A 329 37.31 -39.88 68.92
CA VAL A 329 37.86 -41.19 68.54
C VAL A 329 39.37 -41.25 68.76
N GLU A 330 40.10 -40.16 68.49
CA GLU A 330 41.53 -40.09 68.79
C GLU A 330 41.80 -40.21 70.31
N GLU A 331 40.97 -39.59 71.15
CA GLU A 331 41.04 -39.71 72.61
C GLU A 331 40.76 -41.14 73.09
N GLU A 332 39.66 -41.76 72.63
CA GLU A 332 39.31 -43.15 72.92
C GLU A 332 40.43 -44.12 72.51
N LEU A 333 41.05 -43.89 71.35
CA LEU A 333 42.18 -44.68 70.87
C LEU A 333 43.39 -44.57 71.82
N THR A 334 43.71 -43.38 72.34
CA THR A 334 44.76 -43.21 73.35
C THR A 334 44.44 -43.97 74.64
N VAL A 335 43.20 -43.89 75.13
CA VAL A 335 42.77 -44.63 76.34
C VAL A 335 42.90 -46.14 76.13
N ALA A 336 42.45 -46.65 74.98
CA ALA A 336 42.55 -48.06 74.63
C ALA A 336 44.02 -48.54 74.58
N LYS A 337 44.94 -47.73 74.03
CA LYS A 337 46.38 -48.06 74.01
C LYS A 337 46.95 -48.20 75.42
N VAL A 338 46.63 -47.25 76.32
CA VAL A 338 47.07 -47.32 77.74
C VAL A 338 46.50 -48.56 78.43
N ALA A 339 45.22 -48.88 78.19
CA ALA A 339 44.61 -50.08 78.75
C ALA A 339 45.29 -51.37 78.26
N ILE A 340 45.66 -51.45 76.98
CA ILE A 340 46.40 -52.58 76.41
C ILE A 340 47.78 -52.73 77.06
N GLU A 341 48.50 -51.63 77.27
CA GLU A 341 49.80 -51.63 77.96
C GLU A 341 49.67 -52.09 79.42
N GLY A 342 48.61 -51.67 80.11
CA GLY A 342 48.27 -52.13 81.46
C GLY A 342 48.00 -53.64 81.49
N LEU A 343 47.14 -54.14 80.60
CA LEU A 343 46.84 -55.57 80.49
C LEU A 343 48.09 -56.40 80.14
N ALA A 344 49.01 -55.88 79.33
CA ALA A 344 50.28 -56.54 79.03
C ALA A 344 51.16 -56.67 80.29
N THR A 345 51.16 -55.65 81.15
CA THR A 345 51.88 -55.65 82.42
C THR A 345 51.26 -56.64 83.41
N ASP A 346 49.93 -56.63 83.55
CA ASP A 346 49.19 -57.58 84.39
C ASP A 346 49.41 -59.02 83.94
N LYS A 347 49.39 -59.27 82.62
CA LYS A 347 49.69 -60.58 82.05
C LYS A 347 51.08 -61.06 82.45
N ALA A 348 52.10 -60.21 82.34
CA ALA A 348 53.47 -60.56 82.72
C ALA A 348 53.58 -60.87 84.24
N ALA A 349 52.89 -60.11 85.09
CA ALA A 349 52.86 -60.35 86.53
C ALA A 349 52.18 -61.69 86.89
N ILE A 350 51.08 -62.02 86.22
CA ILE A 350 50.39 -63.32 86.39
C ILE A 350 51.28 -64.48 85.93
N GLU A 351 51.95 -64.34 84.79
CA GLU A 351 52.88 -65.37 84.27
C GLU A 351 54.03 -65.64 85.27
N GLU A 352 54.59 -64.60 85.89
CA GLU A 352 55.63 -64.74 86.91
C GLU A 352 55.08 -65.35 88.22
N ALA A 353 53.91 -64.90 88.69
CA ALA A 353 53.25 -65.48 89.85
C ALA A 353 52.96 -66.98 89.65
N LEU A 354 52.52 -67.36 88.44
CA LEU A 354 52.30 -68.76 88.06
C LEU A 354 53.60 -69.56 88.09
N ARG A 355 54.71 -69.01 87.55
CA ARG A 355 56.04 -69.64 87.59
C ARG A 355 56.50 -69.91 89.02
N VAL A 356 56.34 -68.94 89.92
CA VAL A 356 56.67 -69.07 91.35
C VAL A 356 55.80 -70.14 92.02
N ALA A 357 54.51 -70.17 91.72
CA ALA A 357 53.59 -71.17 92.27
C ALA A 357 53.98 -72.61 91.84
N ILE A 358 54.38 -72.80 90.57
CA ILE A 358 54.88 -74.09 90.07
C ILE A 358 56.13 -74.53 90.85
N LEU A 359 57.13 -73.65 90.99
CA LEU A 359 58.36 -73.96 91.73
C LEU A 359 58.09 -74.34 93.20
N ASN A 360 57.18 -73.62 93.86
CA ASN A 360 56.78 -73.95 95.22
C ASN A 360 56.07 -75.31 95.30
N ASN A 361 55.23 -75.65 94.32
CA ASN A 361 54.56 -76.94 94.27
C ASN A 361 55.54 -78.10 94.06
N ASP A 362 56.54 -77.93 93.19
CA ASP A 362 57.63 -78.90 93.01
C ASP A 362 58.42 -79.12 94.31
N LYS A 363 58.71 -78.03 95.03
CA LYS A 363 59.36 -78.07 96.34
C LYS A 363 58.52 -78.82 97.37
N ILE A 364 57.23 -78.48 97.50
CA ILE A 364 56.28 -79.17 98.39
C ILE A 364 56.20 -80.66 98.03
N THR A 365 56.17 -81.00 96.74
CA THR A 365 56.14 -82.39 96.27
C THR A 365 57.41 -83.15 96.68
N THR A 366 58.57 -82.50 96.61
CA THR A 366 59.85 -83.07 97.07
C THR A 366 59.89 -83.24 98.59
N GLU A 367 59.42 -82.25 99.35
CA GLU A 367 59.30 -82.36 100.81
C GLU A 367 58.34 -83.49 101.21
N LYS A 368 57.20 -83.62 100.52
CA LYS A 368 56.24 -84.70 100.73
C LYS A 368 56.86 -86.09 100.52
N THR A 369 57.59 -86.30 99.40
CA THR A 369 58.25 -87.59 99.15
C THR A 369 59.35 -87.89 100.17
N GLY A 370 60.08 -86.87 100.64
CA GLY A 370 61.04 -87.00 101.74
C GLY A 370 60.39 -87.41 103.06
N ILE A 371 59.27 -86.78 103.43
CA ILE A 371 58.50 -87.14 104.62
C ILE A 371 57.94 -88.57 104.50
N GLU A 372 57.38 -88.95 103.35
CA GLU A 372 56.89 -90.32 103.10
C GLU A 372 58.00 -91.38 103.25
N ALA A 373 59.22 -91.07 102.82
CA ALA A 373 60.38 -91.95 103.00
C ALA A 373 60.79 -92.07 104.49
N GLU A 374 60.79 -90.96 105.22
CA GLU A 374 61.11 -90.98 106.66
C GLU A 374 60.03 -91.73 107.47
N VAL A 375 58.76 -91.59 107.11
CA VAL A 375 57.66 -92.37 107.71
C VAL A 375 57.89 -93.87 107.51
N LYS A 376 58.20 -94.32 106.28
CA LYS A 376 58.52 -95.74 106.00
C LYS A 376 59.68 -96.25 106.83
N LYS A 377 60.72 -95.43 107.00
CA LYS A 377 61.89 -95.78 107.83
C LYS A 377 61.51 -95.92 109.30
N LEU A 378 60.75 -94.98 109.86
CA LEU A 378 60.27 -95.04 111.24
C LEU A 378 59.32 -96.23 111.47
N GLU A 379 58.50 -96.61 110.48
CA GLU A 379 57.67 -97.82 110.55
C GLU A 379 58.52 -99.11 110.61
N ALA A 380 59.59 -99.20 109.81
CA ALA A 380 60.52 -100.32 109.86
C ALA A 380 61.24 -100.39 111.22
N GLU A 381 61.71 -99.25 111.73
CA GLU A 381 62.36 -99.14 113.03
C GLU A 381 61.41 -99.54 114.18
N LYS A 382 60.14 -99.16 114.09
CA LYS A 382 59.09 -99.59 115.01
C LYS A 382 58.91 -101.12 115.03
N GLU A 383 58.94 -101.79 113.87
CA GLU A 383 58.84 -103.26 113.83
C GLU A 383 60.12 -103.95 114.36
N VAL A 384 61.30 -103.38 114.16
CA VAL A 384 62.55 -103.86 114.80
C VAL A 384 62.43 -103.78 116.31
N LEU A 385 62.04 -102.63 116.85
CA LEU A 385 61.87 -102.43 118.30
C LEU A 385 60.83 -103.39 118.90
N LYS A 386 59.77 -103.72 118.14
CA LYS A 386 58.77 -104.72 118.54
C LYS A 386 59.36 -106.13 118.60
N GLY A 387 60.23 -106.49 117.64
CA GLY A 387 61.00 -107.73 117.65
C GLY A 387 61.96 -107.79 118.85
N GLU A 388 62.73 -106.72 119.09
CA GLU A 388 63.63 -106.62 120.26
C GLU A 388 62.87 -106.76 121.58
N ARG A 389 61.71 -106.10 121.70
CA ARG A 389 60.84 -106.23 122.87
C ARG A 389 60.40 -107.68 123.08
N SER A 390 59.97 -108.38 122.03
CA SER A 390 59.58 -109.78 122.14
C SER A 390 60.74 -110.69 122.57
N GLY A 391 61.96 -110.44 122.08
CA GLY A 391 63.15 -111.18 122.50
C GLY A 391 63.59 -110.87 123.94
N LEU A 392 63.36 -109.64 124.43
CA LEU A 392 63.58 -109.29 125.83
C LEU A 392 62.53 -109.92 126.75
N GLU A 393 61.26 -109.96 126.34
CA GLU A 393 60.18 -110.67 127.06
C GLU A 393 60.48 -112.18 127.18
N GLU A 394 61.02 -112.81 126.13
CA GLU A 394 61.47 -114.20 126.17
C GLU A 394 62.65 -114.40 127.14
N LYS A 395 63.68 -113.56 127.08
CA LYS A 395 64.82 -113.61 128.03
C LYS A 395 64.38 -113.40 129.47
N LEU A 396 63.42 -112.51 129.71
CA LEU A 396 62.84 -112.27 131.03
C LEU A 396 62.13 -113.53 131.55
N ALA A 397 61.29 -114.17 130.72
CA ALA A 397 60.62 -115.41 131.07
C ALA A 397 61.62 -116.55 131.40
N THR A 398 62.71 -116.67 130.64
CA THR A 398 63.76 -117.67 130.90
C THR A 398 64.50 -117.42 132.23
N SER A 399 64.76 -116.15 132.55
CA SER A 399 65.36 -115.74 133.83
C SER A 399 64.43 -116.02 135.02
N GLU A 400 63.14 -115.74 134.87
CA GLU A 400 62.14 -116.03 135.89
C GLU A 400 62.04 -117.55 136.16
N ALA A 401 62.04 -118.37 135.10
CA ALA A 401 62.06 -119.83 135.22
C ALA A 401 63.32 -120.33 135.95
N ALA A 402 64.50 -119.78 135.65
CA ALA A 402 65.74 -120.11 136.35
C ALA A 402 65.69 -119.74 137.85
N CYS A 403 65.04 -118.62 138.18
CA CYS A 403 64.86 -118.19 139.58
C CYS A 403 63.95 -119.14 140.37
N VAL A 404 62.89 -119.66 139.75
CA VAL A 404 62.01 -120.69 140.35
C VAL A 404 62.79 -121.99 140.57
N GLN A 405 63.62 -122.39 139.60
CA GLN A 405 64.45 -123.59 139.71
C GLN A 405 65.44 -123.51 140.88
N LEU A 406 66.18 -122.40 140.99
CA LEU A 406 67.10 -122.15 142.11
C LEU A 406 66.38 -122.12 143.47
N SER A 407 65.16 -121.58 143.53
CA SER A 407 64.34 -121.61 144.76
C SER A 407 63.93 -123.02 145.16
N THR A 408 63.78 -123.93 144.20
CA THR A 408 63.40 -125.33 144.44
C THR A 408 64.61 -126.12 144.97
N GLU A 409 65.78 -125.95 144.34
CA GLU A 409 67.04 -126.55 144.79
C GLU A 409 67.43 -126.10 146.21
N LYS A 410 67.21 -124.82 146.55
CA LYS A 410 67.41 -124.30 147.91
C LYS A 410 66.55 -125.05 148.94
N MET A 411 65.28 -125.30 148.62
CA MET A 411 64.34 -126.00 149.49
C MET A 411 64.74 -127.46 149.74
N GLU A 412 65.30 -128.13 148.73
CA GLU A 412 65.83 -129.49 148.84
C GLU A 412 67.09 -129.57 149.71
N ALA A 413 67.98 -128.57 149.60
CA ALA A 413 69.15 -128.46 150.46
C ALA A 413 68.78 -128.26 151.94
N GLU A 414 67.77 -127.43 152.22
CA GLU A 414 67.25 -127.21 153.59
C GLU A 414 66.67 -128.52 154.19
N LYS A 415 65.92 -129.31 153.41
CA LYS A 415 65.45 -130.64 153.81
C LYS A 415 66.58 -131.63 154.13
N TYR A 416 67.67 -131.57 153.38
CA TYR A 416 68.86 -132.42 153.62
C TYR A 416 69.54 -132.06 154.95
N LEU A 417 69.60 -130.77 155.25
CA LEU A 417 70.13 -130.23 156.50
C LEU A 417 69.29 -130.65 157.72
N GLU A 418 67.97 -130.57 157.64
CA GLU A 418 67.06 -131.02 158.72
C GLU A 418 67.24 -132.52 159.04
N ARG A 419 67.41 -133.36 158.00
CA ARG A 419 67.69 -134.79 158.19
C ARG A 419 69.01 -135.04 158.90
N MET A 420 70.07 -134.29 158.57
CA MET A 420 71.36 -134.44 159.25
C MET A 420 71.28 -134.04 160.73
N VAL A 421 70.54 -132.99 161.06
CA VAL A 421 70.33 -132.54 162.46
C VAL A 421 69.56 -133.58 163.27
N ALA A 422 68.53 -134.20 162.70
CA ALA A 422 67.76 -135.26 163.36
C ALA A 422 68.62 -136.50 163.69
N ILE A 423 69.55 -136.86 162.81
CA ILE A 423 70.47 -138.00 163.01
C ILE A 423 71.49 -137.70 164.10
N LEU A 424 72.02 -136.48 164.16
CA LEU A 424 73.01 -136.08 165.17
C LEU A 424 72.43 -136.11 166.60
N ASN A 425 71.16 -135.74 166.77
CA ASN A 425 70.49 -135.75 168.07
C ASN A 425 70.23 -137.16 168.63
N ALA A 426 70.17 -138.19 167.77
CA ALA A 426 69.96 -139.57 168.21
C ALA A 426 71.24 -140.23 168.79
N ILE A 427 72.43 -139.67 168.52
CA ILE A 427 73.73 -140.29 168.83
C ILE A 427 74.27 -139.89 170.21
N THR A 428 73.76 -138.83 170.86
CA THR A 428 74.52 -138.11 171.89
C THR A 428 73.94 -138.02 173.32
N GLY A 429 72.96 -138.83 173.77
CA GLY A 429 72.58 -138.72 175.19
C GLY A 429 71.68 -139.77 175.82
N SER A 430 72.28 -140.87 176.29
CA SER A 430 71.90 -141.58 177.51
C SER A 430 72.63 -140.97 178.71
N GLU A 431 71.92 -140.44 179.73
CA GLU A 431 72.28 -140.36 181.17
C GLU A 431 71.42 -139.31 181.92
N LYS A 432 70.13 -139.66 182.16
CA LYS A 432 69.53 -139.82 183.49
C LYS A 432 68.14 -140.43 183.36
#